data_AF-A0AAD9FKN9-F1
#
_entry.id   AF-A0AAD9FKN9-F1
#
_cell.length_a   1.000
_cell.length_b   1.000
_cell.length_c   1.000
_cell.angle_alpha   90.00
_cell.angle_beta   90.00
_cell.angle_gamma   90.00
#
_symmetry.space_group_name_H-M   'P 1'
#
loop_
_entity.id
_entity.type
_entity.pdbx_description
1 polymer ?
#
loop_
_entity_poly.entity_id
_entity_poly.type
_entity_poly.pdbx_seq_one_letter_code
_entity_poly.pdbx_strand_id
1 'polypeptide(L)'
;MPRRDYSPASEYNADYSNSPLSTLSAPSTSSALSTSSAPSTSSAPSTSTPHRRTTLSNNWHFNFEIPWSKMPSEITRKLENNERPTGCERREVIRLMVGEILTICPMPGKKHLSEIAREMVLMYPMSFRDYIEDIVVGTGYDSLTKQLQSRVDNLKRGKTSLYLKRQASSTSEGEDQPPKTMRLDTYGCINWQPQRPPRGETGET
;
A
#
# COMPACT_ATOMS: atom_id res chain seq x y z
N MET A 1 27.18 -53.27 16.17
CA MET A 1 26.97 -52.07 15.32
C MET A 1 26.41 -50.96 16.21
N PRO A 2 27.27 -50.05 16.71
CA PRO A 2 26.85 -49.01 17.65
C PRO A 2 26.22 -47.79 16.94
N ARG A 3 25.25 -47.18 17.63
CA ARG A 3 24.62 -45.90 17.27
C ARG A 3 25.67 -44.79 17.26
N ARG A 4 25.66 -43.96 16.22
CA ARG A 4 26.41 -42.69 16.21
C ARG A 4 25.57 -41.65 16.93
N ASP A 5 25.99 -41.29 18.13
CA ASP A 5 25.58 -40.08 18.82
C ASP A 5 26.13 -38.86 18.05
N TYR A 6 25.27 -37.90 17.76
CA TYR A 6 25.66 -36.60 17.21
C TYR A 6 25.62 -35.59 18.36
N SER A 7 26.81 -35.13 18.77
CA SER A 7 26.99 -34.05 19.73
C SER A 7 27.28 -32.73 18.97
N PRO A 8 26.81 -31.56 19.44
CA PRO A 8 26.87 -30.31 18.70
C PRO A 8 28.25 -29.63 18.82
N ALA A 9 28.77 -29.12 17.70
CA ALA A 9 29.97 -28.30 17.67
C ALA A 9 29.65 -26.87 18.14
N SER A 10 30.53 -26.40 19.02
CA SER A 10 30.58 -25.11 19.71
C SER A 10 30.85 -23.91 18.80
N GLU A 11 30.18 -22.81 19.16
CA GLU A 11 30.64 -21.41 19.24
C GLU A 11 31.80 -20.94 18.35
N TYR A 12 31.48 -19.99 17.47
CA TYR A 12 32.43 -18.97 17.01
C TYR A 12 31.91 -17.59 17.44
N ASN A 13 32.57 -17.02 18.45
CA ASN A 13 32.49 -15.61 18.81
C ASN A 13 33.22 -14.78 17.73
N ALA A 14 32.63 -13.67 17.32
CA ALA A 14 33.31 -12.61 16.59
C ALA A 14 33.04 -11.26 17.26
N ASP A 15 33.80 -10.99 18.31
CA ASP A 15 34.07 -9.64 18.78
C ASP A 15 35.16 -9.04 17.88
N TYR A 16 34.90 -7.92 17.20
CA TYR A 16 35.97 -7.03 16.76
C TYR A 16 35.51 -5.56 16.75
N SER A 17 35.92 -4.88 17.83
CA SER A 17 36.42 -3.50 17.91
C SER A 17 35.64 -2.32 17.32
N ASN A 18 35.16 -1.50 18.27
CA ASN A 18 35.01 -0.05 18.18
C ASN A 18 36.34 0.66 17.83
N SER A 19 36.31 1.66 16.94
CA SER A 19 36.65 3.07 17.28
C SER A 19 36.65 4.03 16.08
N PRO A 20 36.45 5.36 16.30
CA PRO A 20 36.15 6.36 15.28
C PRO A 20 37.37 7.21 14.88
N LEU A 21 37.35 7.85 13.71
CA LEU A 21 38.23 8.98 13.40
C LEU A 21 37.51 10.07 12.58
N SER A 22 37.38 11.23 13.22
CA SER A 22 37.07 12.51 12.61
C SER A 22 38.26 13.00 11.77
N THR A 23 38.01 13.54 10.59
CA THR A 23 39.02 14.24 9.78
C THR A 23 38.60 15.69 9.57
N LEU A 24 39.30 16.61 10.25
CA LEU A 24 39.43 18.00 9.84
C LEU A 24 40.38 18.08 8.65
N SER A 25 40.08 18.92 7.66
CA SER A 25 41.10 19.78 7.07
C SER A 25 40.46 20.94 6.29
N ALA A 26 40.90 22.15 6.62
CA ALA A 26 40.79 23.33 5.76
C ALA A 26 41.75 23.22 4.56
N PRO A 27 41.62 24.11 3.56
CA PRO A 27 42.72 25.06 3.34
C PRO A 27 42.29 26.49 2.96
N SER A 28 43.20 27.42 3.24
CA SER A 28 43.14 28.87 2.95
C SER A 28 43.91 29.25 1.67
N THR A 29 43.52 30.39 1.06
CA THR A 29 44.31 31.38 0.27
C THR A 29 44.86 30.94 -1.11
N SER A 30 44.81 31.68 -2.24
CA SER A 30 44.74 33.12 -2.54
C SER A 30 44.26 33.43 -3.98
N SER A 31 43.60 34.60 -4.14
CA SER A 31 43.71 35.64 -5.20
C SER A 31 43.76 35.31 -6.71
N ALA A 32 42.81 35.84 -7.50
CA ALA A 32 42.96 37.11 -8.26
C ALA A 32 41.88 37.30 -9.36
N LEU A 33 41.17 38.42 -9.25
CA LEU A 33 40.67 39.37 -10.28
C LEU A 33 40.18 38.83 -11.64
N SER A 34 38.88 39.03 -11.93
CA SER A 34 38.43 39.64 -13.19
C SER A 34 37.03 40.23 -13.10
N THR A 35 36.96 41.45 -13.62
CA THR A 35 35.92 42.46 -13.74
C THR A 35 34.70 42.02 -14.57
N SER A 36 33.49 42.39 -14.16
CA SER A 36 32.54 43.21 -14.94
C SER A 36 31.12 43.17 -14.39
N SER A 37 30.55 44.37 -14.26
CA SER A 37 29.19 44.65 -13.82
C SER A 37 28.20 44.55 -14.97
N ALA A 38 27.02 43.97 -14.74
CA ALA A 38 25.78 44.38 -15.39
C ALA A 38 24.55 43.94 -14.56
N PRO A 39 23.62 44.85 -14.21
CA PRO A 39 22.34 44.51 -13.63
C PRO A 39 21.32 44.27 -14.74
N SER A 40 20.51 43.23 -14.65
CA SER A 40 19.31 43.10 -15.47
C SER A 40 18.24 42.33 -14.72
N THR A 41 17.36 43.14 -14.14
CA THR A 41 16.03 42.83 -13.64
C THR A 41 15.22 42.14 -14.74
N SER A 42 14.82 40.89 -14.51
CA SER A 42 13.75 40.25 -15.28
C SER A 42 12.70 39.74 -14.31
N SER A 43 11.77 40.63 -14.01
CA SER A 43 10.51 40.35 -13.33
C SER A 43 9.71 39.40 -14.23
N ALA A 44 9.74 38.10 -13.92
CA ALA A 44 8.78 37.18 -14.51
C ALA A 44 7.41 37.46 -13.88
N PRO A 45 6.35 37.76 -14.65
CA PRO A 45 5.01 37.80 -14.11
C PRO A 45 4.66 36.37 -13.71
N SER A 46 4.57 36.16 -12.39
CA SER A 46 3.97 34.95 -11.85
C SER A 46 2.51 35.00 -12.28
N THR A 47 2.17 34.27 -13.35
CA THR A 47 0.80 33.92 -13.67
C THR A 47 0.27 33.11 -12.49
N SER A 48 -0.30 33.81 -11.51
CA SER A 48 -1.07 33.22 -10.43
C SER A 48 -2.34 32.68 -11.08
N THR A 49 -2.25 31.45 -11.58
CA THR A 49 -3.44 30.64 -11.76
C THR A 49 -4.15 30.63 -10.41
N PRO A 50 -5.44 31.02 -10.34
CA PRO A 50 -6.23 30.80 -9.13
C PRO A 50 -6.50 29.30 -9.09
N HIS A 51 -5.50 28.51 -8.69
CA HIS A 51 -5.74 27.19 -8.16
C HIS A 51 -6.46 27.40 -6.84
N ARG A 52 -7.78 27.55 -6.95
CA ARG A 52 -8.74 27.42 -5.86
C ARG A 52 -8.71 25.98 -5.36
N ARG A 53 -7.57 25.57 -4.81
CA ARG A 53 -7.52 24.51 -3.81
C ARG A 53 -8.12 25.18 -2.59
N THR A 54 -9.41 24.94 -2.34
CA THR A 54 -9.99 25.12 -1.02
C THR A 54 -8.96 24.57 -0.05
N THR A 55 -8.34 25.46 0.73
CA THR A 55 -7.36 25.10 1.76
C THR A 55 -8.16 24.42 2.86
N LEU A 56 -8.59 23.18 2.60
CA LEU A 56 -9.07 22.29 3.63
C LEU A 56 -7.93 22.29 4.65
N SER A 57 -8.23 22.77 5.86
CA SER A 57 -7.23 22.84 6.91
C SER A 57 -6.57 21.45 7.02
N ASN A 58 -5.24 21.39 7.11
CA ASN A 58 -4.52 20.11 7.19
C ASN A 58 -5.01 19.22 8.35
N ASN A 59 -5.79 19.80 9.28
CA ASN A 59 -6.33 19.24 10.49
C ASN A 59 -7.78 18.73 10.35
N TRP A 60 -8.37 18.71 9.15
CA TRP A 60 -9.77 18.27 8.94
C TRP A 60 -10.06 16.88 9.51
N HIS A 61 -9.04 16.01 9.55
CA HIS A 61 -9.14 14.64 10.04
C HIS A 61 -9.41 14.56 11.56
N PHE A 62 -9.16 15.62 12.33
CA PHE A 62 -9.55 15.70 13.75
C PHE A 62 -11.04 15.99 13.94
N ASN A 63 -11.68 16.62 12.96
CA ASN A 63 -13.12 16.90 12.96
C ASN A 63 -13.90 15.82 12.20
N PHE A 64 -13.22 14.80 11.69
CA PHE A 64 -13.85 13.70 10.98
C PHE A 64 -14.56 12.80 11.98
N GLU A 65 -15.89 12.78 11.91
CA GLU A 65 -16.69 11.83 12.68
C GLU A 65 -16.83 10.52 11.92
N ILE A 66 -16.54 9.42 12.60
CA ILE A 66 -16.63 8.10 11.99
C ILE A 66 -18.12 7.76 11.80
N PRO A 67 -18.58 7.48 10.56
CA PRO A 67 -19.98 7.28 10.20
C PRO A 67 -20.50 5.89 10.64
N TRP A 68 -20.44 5.58 11.95
CA TRP A 68 -20.89 4.28 12.48
C TRP A 68 -22.38 4.01 12.18
N SER A 69 -23.21 5.06 12.10
CA SER A 69 -24.64 4.96 11.76
C SER A 69 -24.90 4.49 10.33
N LYS A 70 -23.94 4.66 9.41
CA LYS A 70 -24.04 4.17 8.01
C LYS A 70 -23.52 2.74 7.86
N MET A 71 -22.97 2.14 8.92
CA MET A 71 -22.45 0.77 8.85
C MET A 71 -23.59 -0.25 8.76
N PRO A 72 -23.42 -1.34 8.00
CA PRO A 72 -24.38 -2.44 7.99
C PRO A 72 -24.61 -2.97 9.40
N SER A 73 -25.87 -3.22 9.76
CA SER A 73 -26.29 -3.65 11.10
C SER A 73 -25.56 -4.91 11.57
N GLU A 74 -25.28 -5.85 10.67
CA GLU A 74 -24.53 -7.07 10.98
C GLU A 74 -23.11 -6.77 11.48
N ILE A 75 -22.43 -5.79 10.86
CA ILE A 75 -21.08 -5.39 11.25
C ILE A 75 -21.15 -4.66 12.59
N THR A 76 -22.08 -3.71 12.75
CA THR A 76 -22.26 -2.96 13.99
C THR A 76 -22.51 -3.88 15.18
N ARG A 77 -23.38 -4.89 15.02
CA ARG A 77 -23.63 -5.90 16.06
C ARG A 77 -22.37 -6.64 16.48
N LYS A 78 -21.51 -7.03 15.53
CA LYS A 78 -20.23 -7.70 15.83
C LYS A 78 -19.26 -6.79 16.58
N LEU A 79 -19.21 -5.52 16.20
CA LEU A 79 -18.38 -4.51 16.88
C LEU A 79 -18.84 -4.30 18.33
N GLU A 80 -20.15 -4.22 18.56
CA GLU A 80 -20.75 -4.14 19.91
C GLU A 80 -20.45 -5.38 20.76
N ASN A 81 -20.43 -6.56 20.13
CA ASN A 81 -20.08 -7.83 20.78
C ASN A 81 -18.56 -8.01 20.98
N ASN A 82 -17.73 -7.02 20.66
CA ASN A 82 -16.26 -7.11 20.68
C ASN A 82 -15.68 -8.24 19.80
N GLU A 83 -16.41 -8.66 18.77
CA GLU A 83 -15.98 -9.68 17.84
C GLU A 83 -15.12 -9.05 16.72
N ARG A 84 -14.15 -9.81 16.23
CA ARG A 84 -13.31 -9.38 15.09
C ARG A 84 -14.09 -9.55 13.77
N PRO A 85 -14.33 -8.48 13.00
CA PRO A 85 -15.01 -8.59 11.72
C PRO A 85 -14.23 -9.48 10.75
N THR A 86 -14.96 -10.27 9.97
CA THR A 86 -14.38 -11.11 8.91
C THR A 86 -13.69 -10.27 7.85
N GLY A 87 -12.85 -10.88 7.02
CA GLY A 87 -12.16 -10.16 5.95
C GLY A 87 -13.09 -9.44 4.97
N CYS A 88 -14.28 -10.00 4.69
CA CYS A 88 -15.29 -9.34 3.84
C CYS A 88 -15.90 -8.12 4.54
N GLU A 89 -16.33 -8.27 5.79
CA GLU A 89 -16.93 -7.19 6.57
C GLU A 89 -15.94 -6.04 6.80
N ARG A 90 -14.69 -6.38 7.16
CA ARG A 90 -13.63 -5.38 7.30
C ARG A 90 -13.42 -4.59 6.00
N ARG A 91 -13.44 -5.24 4.84
CA ARG A 91 -13.37 -4.51 3.55
C ARG A 91 -14.57 -3.60 3.33
N GLU A 92 -15.76 -4.00 3.75
CA GLU A 92 -16.97 -3.17 3.63
C GLU A 92 -16.87 -1.90 4.48
N VAL A 93 -16.44 -2.03 5.74
CA VAL A 93 -16.13 -0.89 6.62
C VAL A 93 -15.15 0.05 5.91
N ILE A 94 -14.03 -0.48 5.40
CA ILE A 94 -13.02 0.31 4.69
C ILE A 94 -13.59 1.01 3.45
N ARG A 95 -14.50 0.37 2.71
CA ARG A 95 -15.15 0.99 1.53
C ARG A 95 -16.00 2.19 1.94
N LEU A 96 -16.84 2.05 2.96
CA LEU A 96 -17.70 3.12 3.45
C LEU A 96 -16.88 4.29 4.02
N MET A 97 -15.89 3.98 4.86
CA MET A 97 -14.97 4.97 5.44
C MET A 97 -14.27 5.79 4.36
N VAL A 98 -13.70 5.14 3.35
CA VAL A 98 -13.02 5.86 2.25
C VAL A 98 -14.02 6.64 1.41
N GLY A 99 -15.25 6.15 1.24
CA GLY A 99 -16.32 6.89 0.60
C GLY A 99 -16.57 8.25 1.26
N GLU A 100 -16.73 8.27 2.57
CA GLU A 100 -16.97 9.49 3.36
C GLU A 100 -15.72 10.37 3.46
N ILE A 101 -14.52 9.79 3.57
CA ILE A 101 -13.26 10.57 3.54
C ILE A 101 -13.13 11.33 2.23
N LEU A 102 -13.47 10.71 1.10
CA LEU A 102 -13.33 11.31 -0.22
C LEU A 102 -14.36 12.42 -0.49
N THR A 103 -15.48 12.48 0.24
CA THR A 103 -16.40 13.64 0.15
C THR A 103 -15.81 14.90 0.76
N ILE A 104 -14.95 14.74 1.77
CA ILE A 104 -14.29 15.85 2.48
C ILE A 104 -12.98 16.23 1.78
N CYS A 105 -12.12 15.24 1.52
CA CYS A 105 -10.81 15.44 0.90
C CYS A 105 -10.63 14.48 -0.28
N PRO A 106 -10.60 14.98 -1.53
CA PRO A 106 -10.41 14.13 -2.71
C PRO A 106 -9.04 13.41 -2.76
N MET A 107 -8.05 13.92 -2.03
CA MET A 107 -6.69 13.37 -1.97
C MET A 107 -6.22 13.31 -0.51
N PRO A 108 -6.72 12.36 0.29
CA PRO A 108 -6.28 12.21 1.67
C PRO A 108 -4.82 11.72 1.68
N GLY A 109 -3.98 12.38 2.48
CA GLY A 109 -2.61 11.93 2.75
C GLY A 109 -2.56 10.82 3.80
N LYS A 110 -1.43 10.11 3.88
CA LYS A 110 -1.21 9.00 4.84
C LYS A 110 -1.51 9.40 6.28
N LYS A 111 -1.09 10.62 6.70
CA LYS A 111 -1.30 11.13 8.06
C LYS A 111 -2.78 11.20 8.44
N HIS A 112 -3.64 11.64 7.51
CA HIS A 112 -5.08 11.70 7.74
C HIS A 112 -5.67 10.30 7.93
N LEU A 113 -5.27 9.35 7.06
CA LEU A 113 -5.75 7.98 7.12
C LEU A 113 -5.26 7.24 8.38
N SER A 114 -4.03 7.49 8.82
CA SER A 114 -3.50 6.89 10.05
C SER A 114 -4.23 7.41 11.29
N GLU A 115 -4.59 8.70 11.32
CA GLU A 115 -5.31 9.27 12.46
C GLU A 115 -6.74 8.73 12.54
N ILE A 116 -7.44 8.66 11.40
CA ILE A 116 -8.78 8.05 11.34
C ILE A 116 -8.71 6.57 11.73
N ALA A 117 -7.67 5.85 11.30
CA ALA A 117 -7.47 4.45 11.70
C ALA A 117 -7.23 4.31 13.21
N ARG A 118 -6.46 5.22 13.81
CA ARG A 118 -6.23 5.28 15.25
C ARG A 118 -7.56 5.46 16.00
N GLU A 119 -8.39 6.42 15.58
CA GLU A 119 -9.71 6.66 16.16
C GLU A 119 -10.64 5.43 16.06
N MET A 120 -10.67 4.75 14.92
CA MET A 120 -11.44 3.51 14.76
C MET A 120 -11.01 2.42 15.74
N VAL A 121 -9.70 2.25 15.96
CA VAL A 121 -9.15 1.26 16.89
C VAL A 121 -9.35 1.67 18.34
N LEU A 122 -9.40 2.97 18.65
CA LEU A 122 -9.76 3.43 19.99
C LEU A 122 -11.21 3.09 20.34
N MET A 123 -12.13 3.24 19.38
CA MET A 123 -13.54 2.92 19.58
C MET A 123 -13.78 1.42 19.76
N TYR A 124 -13.17 0.58 18.92
CA TYR A 124 -13.32 -0.88 18.97
C TYR A 124 -11.95 -1.58 18.98
N PRO A 125 -11.24 -1.57 20.12
CA PRO A 125 -9.89 -2.11 20.21
C PRO A 125 -9.86 -3.62 19.96
N MET A 126 -10.83 -4.38 20.46
CA MET A 126 -10.86 -5.84 20.28
C MET A 126 -11.14 -6.24 18.82
N SER A 127 -11.95 -5.46 18.12
CA SER A 127 -12.34 -5.74 16.75
C SER A 127 -11.29 -5.34 15.71
N PHE A 128 -10.67 -4.16 15.87
CA PHE A 128 -9.82 -3.59 14.82
C PHE A 128 -8.32 -3.62 15.10
N ARG A 129 -7.89 -3.72 16.36
CA ARG A 129 -6.46 -3.70 16.71
C ARG A 129 -5.71 -4.89 16.12
N ASP A 130 -4.44 -4.66 15.83
CA ASP A 130 -3.52 -5.66 15.30
C ASP A 130 -2.87 -6.45 16.44
N TYR A 131 -3.39 -7.66 16.67
CA TYR A 131 -2.84 -8.65 17.60
C TYR A 131 -2.31 -9.85 16.84
N ILE A 132 -1.13 -10.33 17.22
CA ILE A 132 -0.58 -11.64 16.85
C ILE A 132 -0.16 -12.30 18.16
N GLU A 133 -0.72 -13.47 18.47
CA GLU A 133 -0.41 -14.22 19.70
C GLU A 133 -0.47 -13.33 20.97
N ASP A 134 -1.52 -12.52 21.07
CA ASP A 134 -1.78 -11.57 22.17
C ASP A 134 -0.77 -10.41 22.31
N ILE A 135 0.19 -10.30 21.39
CA ILE A 135 1.12 -9.17 21.30
C ILE A 135 0.57 -8.15 20.31
N VAL A 136 0.54 -6.87 20.71
CA VAL A 136 0.19 -5.76 19.82
C VAL A 136 1.30 -5.58 18.79
N VAL A 137 0.93 -5.66 17.51
CA VAL A 137 1.89 -5.51 16.42
C VAL A 137 2.05 -4.05 16.05
N GLY A 138 3.28 -3.54 16.12
CA GLY A 138 3.60 -2.17 15.72
C GLY A 138 2.81 -1.14 16.55
N THR A 139 2.09 -0.25 15.87
CA THR A 139 1.22 0.74 16.53
C THR A 139 -0.18 0.20 16.86
N GLY A 140 -0.51 -1.00 16.40
CA GLY A 140 -1.81 -1.65 16.60
C GLY A 140 -2.90 -1.24 15.60
N TYR A 141 -2.66 -0.27 14.71
CA TYR A 141 -3.61 0.17 13.67
C TYR A 141 -2.98 0.27 12.27
N ASP A 142 -1.79 -0.29 12.10
CA ASP A 142 -1.02 -0.24 10.85
C ASP A 142 -1.72 -1.00 9.72
N SER A 143 -2.34 -2.14 10.02
CA SER A 143 -3.08 -2.92 9.02
C SER A 143 -4.28 -2.13 8.47
N LEU A 144 -5.00 -1.45 9.35
CA LEU A 144 -6.18 -0.65 9.01
C LEU A 144 -5.77 0.56 8.16
N THR A 145 -4.67 1.23 8.54
CA THR A 145 -4.08 2.33 7.78
C THR A 145 -3.70 1.89 6.37
N LYS A 146 -3.02 0.74 6.23
CA LYS A 146 -2.64 0.17 4.92
C LYS A 146 -3.87 -0.17 4.07
N GLN A 147 -4.94 -0.69 4.67
CA GLN A 147 -6.19 -1.00 3.96
C GLN A 147 -6.88 0.26 3.44
N LEU A 148 -6.99 1.31 4.26
CA LEU A 148 -7.52 2.62 3.84
C LEU A 148 -6.69 3.19 2.68
N GLN A 149 -5.37 3.21 2.82
CA GLN A 149 -4.45 3.70 1.79
C GLN A 149 -4.63 2.91 0.48
N SER A 150 -4.61 1.58 0.56
CA SER A 150 -4.74 0.71 -0.61
C SER A 150 -6.07 0.95 -1.33
N ARG A 151 -7.17 1.17 -0.56
CA ARG A 151 -8.48 1.47 -1.14
C ARG A 151 -8.50 2.82 -1.86
N VAL A 152 -7.92 3.86 -1.27
CA VAL A 152 -7.76 5.18 -1.90
C VAL A 152 -6.94 5.06 -3.19
N ASP A 153 -5.84 4.34 -3.17
CA ASP A 153 -4.96 4.17 -4.33
C ASP A 153 -5.63 3.35 -5.44
N ASN A 154 -6.41 2.32 -5.09
CA ASN A 154 -7.23 1.56 -6.02
C ASN A 154 -8.29 2.44 -6.71
N LEU A 155 -8.94 3.36 -5.97
CA LEU A 155 -9.89 4.31 -6.54
C LEU A 155 -9.22 5.31 -7.49
N LYS A 156 -7.98 5.70 -7.22
CA LYS A 156 -7.19 6.54 -8.12
C LYS A 156 -6.81 5.79 -9.40
N ARG A 157 -6.38 4.52 -9.29
CA ARG A 157 -6.05 3.67 -10.45
C ARG A 157 -7.25 3.40 -11.35
N GLY A 158 -8.44 3.23 -10.79
CA GLY A 158 -9.67 3.00 -11.57
C GLY A 158 -10.02 4.12 -12.55
N LYS A 159 -9.48 5.33 -12.34
CA LYS A 159 -9.66 6.48 -13.25
C LYS A 159 -8.67 6.49 -14.43
N THR A 160 -7.74 5.54 -14.48
CA THR A 160 -6.76 5.43 -15.58
C THR A 160 -7.31 4.56 -16.71
N SER A 161 -7.01 4.93 -17.96
CA SER A 161 -7.50 4.29 -19.20
C SER A 161 -7.36 2.76 -19.22
N LEU A 162 -6.31 2.20 -18.61
CA LEU A 162 -6.06 0.76 -18.57
C LEU A 162 -7.10 -0.03 -17.76
N TYR A 163 -7.67 0.55 -16.70
CA TYR A 163 -8.75 -0.08 -15.94
C TYR A 163 -10.07 -0.09 -16.73
N LEU A 164 -10.40 1.03 -17.41
CA LEU A 164 -11.56 1.13 -18.29
C LEU A 164 -11.53 0.08 -19.40
N LYS A 165 -10.35 -0.14 -20.02
CA LYS A 165 -10.18 -1.14 -21.09
C LYS A 165 -10.50 -2.57 -20.62
N ARG A 166 -10.20 -2.91 -19.36
CA ARG A 166 -10.50 -4.24 -18.77
C ARG A 166 -11.99 -4.41 -18.45
N GLN A 167 -12.68 -3.33 -18.06
CA GLN A 167 -14.12 -3.38 -17.76
C GLN A 167 -14.99 -3.39 -19.02
N ALA A 168 -14.52 -2.75 -20.10
CA ALA A 168 -15.19 -2.80 -21.40
C ALA A 168 -15.16 -4.20 -22.03
N SER A 169 -14.13 -5.01 -21.75
CA SER A 169 -14.06 -6.40 -22.22
C SER A 169 -14.98 -7.37 -21.46
N SER A 170 -15.48 -7.00 -20.29
CA SER A 170 -16.31 -7.87 -19.43
C SER A 170 -17.81 -7.51 -19.42
N THR A 171 -18.21 -6.45 -20.14
CA THR A 171 -19.61 -5.95 -20.17
C THR A 171 -20.17 -5.95 -21.59
N SER A 172 -20.18 -7.12 -22.24
CA SER A 172 -20.82 -7.31 -23.55
C SER A 172 -21.81 -8.48 -23.47
N GLU A 173 -22.92 -8.26 -22.79
CA GLU A 173 -24.11 -9.11 -22.85
C GLU A 173 -25.18 -8.34 -23.63
N GLY A 174 -25.54 -8.84 -24.82
CA GLY A 174 -26.73 -8.41 -25.57
C GLY A 174 -26.50 -7.56 -26.83
N GLU A 175 -26.06 -8.17 -27.93
CA GLU A 175 -26.86 -8.33 -29.17
C GLU A 175 -26.07 -9.16 -30.18
N ASP A 176 -26.78 -9.84 -31.07
CA ASP A 176 -26.39 -10.84 -32.06
C ASP A 176 -25.20 -10.42 -32.96
N GLN A 177 -23.96 -10.57 -32.47
CA GLN A 177 -22.74 -10.47 -33.28
C GLN A 177 -22.11 -11.86 -33.44
N PRO A 178 -21.67 -12.23 -34.67
CA PRO A 178 -20.95 -13.48 -34.88
C PRO A 178 -19.77 -13.54 -33.92
N PRO A 179 -19.45 -14.73 -33.37
CA PRO A 179 -18.48 -14.87 -32.30
C PRO A 179 -17.17 -14.25 -32.76
N LYS A 180 -16.88 -13.05 -32.25
CA LYS A 180 -15.53 -12.50 -32.31
C LYS A 180 -14.71 -13.53 -31.60
N THR A 181 -13.87 -14.22 -32.37
CA THR A 181 -12.88 -15.15 -31.84
C THR A 181 -12.22 -14.41 -30.70
N MET A 182 -12.54 -14.83 -29.47
CA MET A 182 -11.80 -14.38 -28.32
C MET A 182 -10.41 -14.91 -28.63
N ARG A 183 -9.53 -14.03 -29.11
CA ARG A 183 -8.10 -14.32 -29.19
C ARG A 183 -7.68 -14.48 -27.75
N LEU A 184 -7.90 -15.68 -27.24
CA LEU A 184 -7.24 -16.20 -26.06
C LEU A 184 -5.77 -15.95 -26.38
N ASP A 185 -5.17 -15.07 -25.60
CA ASP A 185 -3.72 -14.89 -25.59
C ASP A 185 -3.16 -16.25 -25.18
N THR A 186 -2.82 -17.07 -26.17
CA THR A 186 -2.26 -18.41 -25.99
C THR A 186 -0.78 -18.29 -25.58
N TYR A 187 -0.50 -17.42 -24.61
CA TYR A 187 0.81 -17.27 -24.03
C TYR A 187 0.87 -18.18 -22.79
N GLY A 188 1.62 -19.27 -22.89
CA GLY A 188 1.82 -20.25 -21.83
C GLY A 188 1.88 -21.69 -22.34
N CYS A 189 2.27 -22.62 -21.46
CA CYS A 189 2.29 -24.06 -21.73
C CYS A 189 0.86 -24.64 -21.76
N ILE A 190 0.13 -24.36 -22.83
CA ILE A 190 -1.23 -24.89 -23.08
C ILE A 190 -1.29 -26.41 -23.27
N ASN A 191 -0.15 -27.06 -23.47
CA ASN A 191 -0.03 -28.52 -23.56
C ASN A 191 1.19 -28.99 -22.75
N TRP A 192 1.20 -28.68 -21.45
CA TRP A 192 2.34 -28.93 -20.56
C TRP A 192 2.61 -30.42 -20.32
N GLN A 193 1.65 -31.30 -20.62
CA GLN A 193 1.82 -32.74 -20.42
C GLN A 193 2.69 -33.30 -21.56
N PRO A 194 3.92 -33.75 -21.30
CA PRO A 194 4.70 -34.44 -22.30
C PRO A 194 3.94 -35.72 -22.71
N GLN A 195 3.87 -35.99 -24.01
CA GLN A 195 3.33 -37.26 -24.47
C GLN A 195 4.17 -38.40 -23.87
N ARG A 196 3.51 -39.51 -23.49
CA ARG A 196 4.21 -40.67 -22.93
C ARG A 196 5.36 -41.05 -23.88
N PRO A 197 6.59 -41.23 -23.37
CA PRO A 197 7.68 -41.68 -24.21
C PRO A 197 7.32 -43.02 -24.87
N PRO A 198 7.87 -43.33 -26.05
CA PRO A 198 7.65 -44.60 -26.73
C PRO A 198 7.96 -45.77 -25.80
N ARG A 199 7.26 -46.90 -25.98
CA ARG A 199 7.56 -48.12 -25.21
C ARG A 199 9.01 -48.54 -25.47
N GLY A 200 9.89 -48.35 -24.48
CA GLY A 200 11.29 -48.79 -24.53
C GLY A 200 12.28 -47.91 -23.76
N GLU A 201 11.93 -46.67 -23.45
CA GLU A 201 12.80 -45.76 -22.70
C GLU A 201 12.46 -45.80 -21.20
N THR A 202 12.94 -46.82 -20.49
CA THR A 202 13.03 -46.79 -19.03
C THR A 202 14.28 -46.03 -18.62
N GLY A 203 14.13 -45.04 -17.74
CA GLY A 203 15.21 -44.20 -17.23
C GLY A 203 16.38 -45.00 -16.68
N GLU A 204 17.58 -44.50 -16.97
CA GLU A 204 18.86 -45.09 -16.57
C GLU A 204 18.95 -45.25 -15.05
N THR A 205 19.46 -46.41 -14.64
CA THR A 205 19.69 -46.86 -13.26
C THR A 205 20.78 -46.05 -12.55
#